data_AF-A0A3A6FWD4-F1
#
_entry.id   AF-A0A3A6FWD4-F1
#
_cell.length_a   1.000
_cell.length_b   1.000
_cell.length_c   1.000
_cell.angle_alpha   90.00
_cell.angle_beta   90.00
_cell.angle_gamma   90.00
#
_symmetry.space_group_name_H-M   'P 1'
#
loop_
_entity.id
_entity.type
_entity.pdbx_description
1 polymer ?
#
loop_
_entity_poly.entity_id
_entity_poly.type
_entity_poly.pdbx_seq_one_letter_code
_entity_poly.pdbx_strand_id
1 'polypeptide(L)'
;MSGYILCQLKRAEIPYYIENISTNIYSIEELCYYFYHNIYLLDESILNEHLCDWIRKEFGLEKLYRRLYKVLEEDMGTGEFILAVFKEINYLTHQEFKKLNEQISLLEQQPKILREKKKGDYLVENKMYVNAVKIYENALLKEDNEGLGEQFRGGIYHNMGCAYLHLFQFEEAAECFLKAYQFLHTKQVLSHYLMACCMGNPEEFSGICNRMGASPQMQEEIKEKLKEAGETVEEPQNQELGKCLEGFIKEYHRSTGF
;
A
#
# COMPACT_ATOMS: atom_id res chain seq x y z
N MET A 1 -5.73 -16.26 9.86
CA MET A 1 -7.04 -16.87 9.56
C MET A 1 -6.86 -17.77 8.36
N SER A 2 -7.05 -19.07 8.49
CA SER A 2 -7.15 -20.00 7.36
C SER A 2 -8.50 -20.70 7.47
N GLY A 3 -9.54 -19.99 7.09
CA GLY A 3 -10.93 -20.45 7.11
C GLY A 3 -11.67 -19.80 5.95
N TYR A 4 -12.45 -20.59 5.21
CA TYR A 4 -13.28 -20.10 4.13
C TYR A 4 -14.46 -19.33 4.71
N ILE A 5 -14.71 -18.11 4.23
CA ILE A 5 -15.92 -17.34 4.57
C ILE A 5 -16.90 -17.55 3.42
N LEU A 6 -18.04 -18.19 3.74
CA LEU A 6 -19.10 -18.38 2.75
C LEU A 6 -19.83 -17.06 2.55
N CYS A 7 -19.94 -16.60 1.30
CA CYS A 7 -20.76 -15.44 0.98
C CYS A 7 -22.23 -15.78 1.29
N GLN A 8 -22.87 -14.94 2.09
CA GLN A 8 -24.26 -15.12 2.50
C GLN A 8 -25.24 -14.44 1.55
N LEU A 9 -24.77 -13.39 0.87
CA LEU A 9 -25.56 -12.62 -0.10
C LEU A 9 -25.19 -12.97 -1.53
N LYS A 10 -26.06 -12.54 -2.47
CA LYS A 10 -25.79 -12.68 -3.89
C LYS A 10 -24.55 -11.88 -4.28
N ARG A 11 -23.88 -12.30 -5.34
CA ARG A 11 -22.85 -11.51 -6.00
C ARG A 11 -23.50 -10.27 -6.65
N ALA A 12 -22.84 -9.12 -6.56
CA ALA A 12 -23.21 -7.91 -7.25
C ALA A 12 -23.13 -8.12 -8.78
N GLU A 13 -24.13 -7.61 -9.48
CA GLU A 13 -24.18 -7.58 -10.94
C GLU A 13 -23.25 -6.47 -11.45
N ILE A 14 -23.24 -5.33 -10.77
CA ILE A 14 -22.33 -4.22 -11.04
C ILE A 14 -21.37 -4.11 -9.84
N PRO A 15 -20.06 -4.37 -10.01
CA PRO A 15 -19.11 -4.28 -8.91
C PRO A 15 -18.87 -2.84 -8.47
N TYR A 16 -18.48 -2.66 -7.20
CA TYR A 16 -17.93 -1.41 -6.72
C TYR A 16 -16.44 -1.34 -7.03
N TYR A 17 -16.02 -0.33 -7.79
CA TYR A 17 -14.61 -0.16 -8.14
C TYR A 17 -13.91 0.73 -7.12
N ILE A 18 -12.89 0.20 -6.46
CA ILE A 18 -12.03 0.97 -5.55
C ILE A 18 -10.84 1.48 -6.35
N GLU A 19 -10.88 2.78 -6.68
CA GLU A 19 -9.86 3.44 -7.51
C GLU A 19 -8.47 3.38 -6.87
N ASN A 20 -8.37 3.59 -5.56
CA ASN A 20 -7.08 3.67 -4.84
C ASN A 20 -6.21 2.41 -4.96
N ILE A 21 -6.82 1.24 -5.23
CA ILE A 21 -6.13 -0.04 -5.44
C ILE A 21 -6.54 -0.76 -6.74
N SER A 22 -7.23 -0.05 -7.63
CA SER A 22 -7.75 -0.51 -8.91
C SER A 22 -8.42 -1.89 -8.88
N THR A 23 -9.32 -2.10 -7.90
CA THR A 23 -9.93 -3.42 -7.64
C THR A 23 -11.45 -3.34 -7.61
N ASN A 24 -12.09 -4.30 -8.28
CA ASN A 24 -13.55 -4.49 -8.25
C ASN A 24 -13.96 -5.35 -7.05
N ILE A 25 -14.96 -4.89 -6.32
CA ILE A 25 -15.61 -5.59 -5.21
C ILE A 25 -16.97 -6.10 -5.68
N TYR A 26 -17.20 -7.40 -5.56
CA TYR A 26 -18.38 -8.11 -6.04
C TYR A 26 -19.27 -8.65 -4.93
N SER A 27 -18.82 -8.70 -3.68
CA SER A 27 -19.67 -9.12 -2.55
C SER A 27 -19.50 -8.21 -1.33
N ILE A 28 -20.48 -8.29 -0.43
CA ILE A 28 -20.39 -7.55 0.84
C ILE A 28 -19.28 -8.10 1.73
N GLU A 29 -18.96 -9.40 1.60
CA GLU A 29 -17.86 -10.05 2.30
C GLU A 29 -16.49 -9.61 1.75
N GLU A 30 -16.35 -9.42 0.44
CA GLU A 30 -15.15 -8.82 -0.17
C GLU A 30 -14.97 -7.38 0.31
N LEU A 31 -16.04 -6.60 0.44
CA LEU A 31 -15.99 -5.26 1.03
C LEU A 31 -15.52 -5.32 2.50
N CYS A 32 -16.09 -6.22 3.30
CA CYS A 32 -15.68 -6.42 4.70
C CYS A 32 -14.21 -6.86 4.80
N TYR A 33 -13.77 -7.78 3.93
CA TYR A 33 -12.37 -8.19 3.85
C TYR A 33 -11.47 -7.01 3.55
N TYR A 34 -11.83 -6.18 2.56
CA TYR A 34 -11.08 -5.00 2.20
C TYR A 34 -11.00 -4.01 3.37
N PHE A 35 -12.13 -3.71 4.02
CA PHE A 35 -12.18 -2.80 5.16
C PHE A 35 -11.29 -3.26 6.31
N TYR A 36 -11.36 -4.54 6.67
CA TYR A 36 -10.59 -5.09 7.78
C TYR A 36 -9.08 -5.03 7.55
N HIS A 37 -8.63 -5.26 6.31
CA HIS A 37 -7.20 -5.34 5.99
C HIS A 37 -6.61 -4.02 5.48
N ASN A 38 -7.41 -2.97 5.26
CA ASN A 38 -6.94 -1.73 4.64
C ASN A 38 -7.43 -0.46 5.37
N ILE A 39 -7.53 -0.48 6.70
CA ILE A 39 -8.14 0.61 7.48
C ILE A 39 -7.54 2.00 7.19
N TYR A 40 -6.24 2.08 6.86
CA TYR A 40 -5.55 3.34 6.55
C TYR A 40 -5.85 3.88 5.14
N LEU A 41 -6.44 3.06 4.27
CA LEU A 41 -6.88 3.46 2.93
C LEU A 41 -8.32 3.95 2.90
N LEU A 42 -9.07 3.76 4.00
CA LEU A 42 -10.49 4.11 4.09
C LEU A 42 -10.64 5.59 4.43
N ASP A 43 -11.08 6.36 3.44
CA ASP A 43 -11.44 7.76 3.56
C ASP A 43 -12.67 8.06 2.70
N GLU A 44 -13.04 9.33 2.56
CA GLU A 44 -14.18 9.81 1.79
C GLU A 44 -14.14 9.40 0.31
N SER A 45 -12.97 9.06 -0.25
CA SER A 45 -12.89 8.56 -1.63
C SER A 45 -13.51 7.17 -1.78
N ILE A 46 -13.63 6.41 -0.67
CA ILE A 46 -14.23 5.07 -0.63
C ILE A 46 -15.54 5.08 0.17
N LEU A 47 -15.54 5.73 1.32
CA LEU A 47 -16.66 5.78 2.26
C LEU A 47 -17.56 6.98 1.95
N ASN A 48 -18.35 6.83 0.90
CA ASN A 48 -19.21 7.90 0.39
C ASN A 48 -20.62 7.40 0.04
N GLU A 49 -21.46 8.32 -0.44
CA GLU A 49 -22.84 8.03 -0.83
C GLU A 49 -22.93 6.99 -1.95
N HIS A 50 -21.97 6.95 -2.88
CA HIS A 50 -21.96 5.96 -3.96
C HIS A 50 -21.81 4.54 -3.43
N LEU A 51 -20.94 4.33 -2.43
CA LEU A 51 -20.83 3.04 -1.75
C LEU A 51 -22.13 2.66 -1.03
N CYS A 52 -22.77 3.61 -0.34
CA CYS A 52 -24.05 3.37 0.33
C CYS A 52 -25.12 2.92 -0.68
N ASP A 53 -25.19 3.63 -1.81
CA ASP A 53 -26.10 3.34 -2.90
C ASP A 53 -25.86 1.97 -3.53
N TRP A 54 -24.59 1.60 -3.72
CA TRP A 54 -24.20 0.29 -4.21
C TRP A 54 -24.66 -0.83 -3.27
N ILE A 55 -24.42 -0.67 -1.96
CA ILE A 55 -24.87 -1.62 -0.92
C ILE A 55 -26.40 -1.83 -0.99
N ARG A 56 -27.15 -0.74 -1.18
CA ARG A 56 -28.62 -0.80 -1.34
C ARG A 56 -29.04 -1.50 -2.62
N LYS A 57 -28.51 -1.08 -3.77
CA LYS A 57 -28.94 -1.53 -5.11
C LYS A 57 -28.55 -2.99 -5.36
N GLU A 58 -27.33 -3.37 -5.02
CA GLU A 58 -26.80 -4.70 -5.30
C GLU A 58 -27.22 -5.75 -4.27
N PHE A 59 -27.38 -5.39 -2.99
CA PHE A 59 -27.67 -6.38 -1.94
C PHE A 59 -29.01 -6.18 -1.23
N GLY A 60 -29.74 -5.09 -1.50
CA GLY A 60 -31.04 -4.82 -0.86
C GLY A 60 -30.94 -4.44 0.62
N LEU A 61 -29.76 -4.06 1.10
CA LEU A 61 -29.49 -3.78 2.51
C LEU A 61 -29.98 -2.37 2.92
N GLU A 62 -31.29 -2.18 2.88
CA GLU A 62 -31.96 -0.88 3.09
C GLU A 62 -31.71 -0.29 4.49
N LYS A 63 -31.64 -1.14 5.52
CA LYS A 63 -31.35 -0.70 6.90
C LYS A 63 -29.92 -0.18 7.03
N LEU A 64 -28.97 -0.91 6.46
CA LEU A 64 -27.56 -0.50 6.44
C LEU A 64 -27.39 0.80 5.68
N TYR A 65 -27.98 0.91 4.48
CA TYR A 65 -27.97 2.13 3.68
C TYR A 65 -28.41 3.35 4.50
N ARG A 66 -29.58 3.32 5.15
CA ARG A 66 -30.08 4.45 5.93
C ARG A 66 -29.14 4.83 7.08
N ARG A 67 -28.54 3.84 7.73
CA ARG A 67 -27.58 4.06 8.80
C ARG A 67 -26.30 4.71 8.29
N LEU A 68 -25.74 4.21 7.19
CA LEU A 68 -24.52 4.74 6.59
C LEU A 68 -24.73 6.16 6.06
N TYR A 69 -25.86 6.42 5.41
CA TYR A 69 -26.20 7.76 4.92
C TYR A 69 -26.29 8.77 6.07
N LYS A 70 -26.91 8.37 7.18
CA LYS A 70 -26.96 9.18 8.40
C LYS A 70 -25.55 9.46 8.96
N VAL A 71 -24.67 8.47 8.97
CA VAL A 71 -23.26 8.63 9.40
C VAL A 71 -22.53 9.67 8.56
N LEU A 72 -22.78 9.69 7.24
CA LEU A 72 -22.20 10.69 6.33
C LEU A 72 -22.82 12.08 6.54
N GLU A 73 -24.16 12.17 6.63
CA GLU A 73 -24.90 13.43 6.79
C GLU A 73 -24.57 14.14 8.11
N GLU A 74 -24.41 13.38 9.21
CA GLU A 74 -24.08 13.90 10.53
C GLU A 74 -22.56 14.00 10.80
N ASP A 75 -21.71 13.69 9.80
CA ASP A 75 -20.24 13.66 9.90
C ASP A 75 -19.74 12.89 11.14
N MET A 76 -20.29 11.70 11.37
CA MET A 76 -19.96 10.89 12.55
C MET A 76 -18.57 10.23 12.47
N GLY A 77 -17.87 10.37 11.33
CA GLY A 77 -16.51 9.89 11.11
C GLY A 77 -16.40 8.49 10.48
N THR A 78 -15.23 8.23 9.88
CA THR A 78 -14.85 6.98 9.21
C THR A 78 -15.03 5.75 10.11
N GLY A 79 -14.68 5.86 11.39
CA GLY A 79 -14.77 4.77 12.36
C GLY A 79 -16.19 4.23 12.52
N GLU A 80 -17.18 5.11 12.72
CA GLU A 80 -18.58 4.67 12.88
C GLU A 80 -19.13 4.08 11.58
N PHE A 81 -18.72 4.59 10.41
CA PHE A 81 -19.10 4.00 9.12
C PHE A 81 -18.64 2.53 9.03
N ILE A 82 -17.35 2.29 9.30
CA ILE A 82 -16.76 0.94 9.25
C ILE A 82 -17.46 0.01 10.26
N LEU A 83 -17.64 0.47 11.50
CA LEU A 83 -18.26 -0.32 12.55
C LEU A 83 -19.74 -0.62 12.25
N ALA A 84 -20.47 0.30 11.61
CA ALA A 84 -21.85 0.09 11.18
C ALA A 84 -21.98 -1.05 10.17
N VAL A 85 -21.07 -1.14 9.19
CA VAL A 85 -21.02 -2.25 8.23
C VAL A 85 -20.79 -3.57 8.95
N PHE A 86 -19.75 -3.68 9.76
CA PHE A 86 -19.42 -4.95 10.43
C PHE A 86 -20.51 -5.41 11.42
N LYS A 87 -21.20 -4.47 12.10
CA LYS A 87 -22.33 -4.78 12.99
C LYS A 87 -23.52 -5.38 12.23
N GLU A 88 -23.82 -4.90 11.02
CA GLU A 88 -24.95 -5.42 10.24
C GLU A 88 -24.61 -6.75 9.57
N ILE A 89 -23.44 -6.84 8.94
CA ILE A 89 -23.05 -8.02 8.14
C ILE A 89 -22.63 -9.20 9.01
N ASN A 90 -22.21 -8.95 10.26
CA ASN A 90 -21.72 -9.98 11.19
C ASN A 90 -20.56 -10.82 10.60
N TYR A 91 -19.69 -10.16 9.82
CA TYR A 91 -18.54 -10.79 9.17
C TYR A 91 -17.44 -11.20 10.17
N LEU A 92 -17.29 -10.46 11.26
CA LEU A 92 -16.26 -10.69 12.28
C LEU A 92 -16.84 -11.43 13.48
N THR A 93 -16.01 -12.27 14.12
CA THR A 93 -16.32 -12.77 15.46
C THR A 93 -16.34 -11.63 16.46
N HIS A 94 -16.97 -11.84 17.63
CA HIS A 94 -17.01 -10.82 18.68
C HIS A 94 -15.61 -10.34 19.12
N GLN A 95 -14.62 -11.25 19.16
CA GLN A 95 -13.24 -10.90 19.51
C GLN A 95 -12.56 -10.07 18.43
N GLU A 96 -12.74 -10.41 17.16
CA GLU A 96 -12.19 -9.64 16.03
C GLU A 96 -12.84 -8.27 15.93
N PHE A 97 -14.16 -8.19 16.12
CA PHE A 97 -14.88 -6.91 16.14
C PHE A 97 -14.37 -5.99 17.25
N LYS A 98 -14.10 -6.54 18.45
CA LYS A 98 -13.51 -5.76 19.55
C LYS A 98 -12.12 -5.23 19.19
N LYS A 99 -11.27 -6.07 18.61
CA LYS A 99 -9.93 -5.66 18.14
C LYS A 99 -10.00 -4.57 17.08
N LEU A 100 -10.92 -4.68 16.12
CA LEU A 100 -11.13 -3.67 15.10
C LEU A 100 -11.52 -2.32 15.73
N ASN A 101 -12.45 -2.32 16.68
CA ASN A 101 -12.87 -1.11 17.38
C ASN A 101 -11.71 -0.44 18.15
N GLU A 102 -10.88 -1.23 18.81
CA GLU A 102 -9.66 -0.74 19.47
C GLU A 102 -8.66 -0.15 18.45
N GLN A 103 -8.47 -0.80 17.30
CA GLN A 103 -7.59 -0.30 16.23
C GLN A 103 -8.08 1.03 15.64
N ILE A 104 -9.38 1.16 15.37
CA ILE A 104 -9.98 2.41 14.89
C ILE A 104 -9.79 3.53 15.91
N SER A 105 -10.05 3.25 17.18
CA SER A 105 -9.87 4.25 18.27
C SER A 105 -8.43 4.72 18.38
N LEU A 106 -7.46 3.81 18.25
CA LEU A 106 -6.03 4.15 18.24
C LEU A 106 -5.65 4.96 17.01
N LEU A 107 -6.21 4.63 15.83
CA LEU A 107 -5.96 5.36 14.59
C LEU A 107 -6.45 6.80 14.70
N GLU A 108 -7.65 7.03 15.22
CA GLU A 108 -8.22 8.39 15.39
C GLU A 108 -7.38 9.28 16.31
N GLN A 109 -6.64 8.68 17.26
CA GLN A 109 -5.72 9.40 18.15
C GLN A 109 -4.37 9.73 17.51
N GLN A 110 -4.04 9.13 16.36
CA GLN A 110 -2.74 9.36 15.70
C GLN A 110 -2.71 10.72 14.98
N PRO A 111 -1.58 11.44 15.07
CA PRO A 111 -1.29 12.60 14.23
C PRO A 111 -1.57 12.33 12.75
N LYS A 112 -2.20 13.30 12.07
CA LYS A 112 -2.63 13.17 10.67
C LYS A 112 -1.47 12.75 9.77
N ILE A 113 -0.30 13.36 9.94
CA ILE A 113 0.91 13.06 9.19
C ILE A 113 1.41 11.61 9.35
N LEU A 114 1.28 11.02 10.56
CA LEU A 114 1.65 9.61 10.79
C LEU A 114 0.66 8.69 10.09
N ARG A 115 -0.63 9.04 10.09
CA ARG A 115 -1.65 8.33 9.32
C ARG A 115 -1.41 8.42 7.82
N GLU A 116 -0.98 9.57 7.31
CA GLU A 116 -0.63 9.73 5.89
C GLU A 116 0.57 8.89 5.50
N LYS A 117 1.64 8.87 6.31
CA LYS A 117 2.75 7.92 6.09
C LYS A 117 2.26 6.48 6.07
N LYS A 118 1.41 6.09 7.03
CA LYS A 118 0.84 4.73 7.08
C LYS A 118 -0.04 4.40 5.88
N LYS A 119 -0.80 5.37 5.37
CA LYS A 119 -1.55 5.22 4.11
C LYS A 119 -0.59 4.91 2.95
N GLY A 120 0.55 5.61 2.86
CA GLY A 120 1.62 5.30 1.92
C GLY A 120 2.16 3.87 2.09
N ASP A 121 2.43 3.45 3.33
CA ASP A 121 2.91 2.09 3.64
C ASP A 121 1.91 1.03 3.11
N TYR A 122 0.60 1.23 3.35
CA TYR A 122 -0.46 0.31 2.88
C TYR A 122 -0.61 0.30 1.36
N LEU A 123 -0.41 1.43 0.68
CA LEU A 123 -0.43 1.48 -0.78
C LEU A 123 0.72 0.66 -1.38
N VAL A 124 1.92 0.67 -0.78
CA VAL A 124 3.04 -0.18 -1.19
C VAL A 124 2.71 -1.66 -1.00
N GLU A 125 2.12 -2.05 0.13
CA GLU A 125 1.68 -3.44 0.37
C GLU A 125 0.63 -3.90 -0.65
N ASN A 126 -0.22 -2.99 -1.12
CA ASN A 126 -1.19 -3.22 -2.20
C ASN A 126 -0.61 -3.07 -3.61
N LYS A 127 0.71 -2.89 -3.76
CA LYS A 127 1.43 -2.69 -5.02
C LYS A 127 1.04 -1.43 -5.79
N MET A 128 0.46 -0.44 -5.12
CA MET A 128 0.05 0.84 -5.71
C MET A 128 1.17 1.87 -5.59
N TYR A 129 2.32 1.58 -6.20
CA TYR A 129 3.57 2.29 -5.96
C TYR A 129 3.52 3.78 -6.33
N VAL A 130 2.87 4.13 -7.46
CA VAL A 130 2.75 5.55 -7.88
C VAL A 130 1.91 6.35 -6.89
N ASN A 131 0.81 5.77 -6.41
CA ASN A 131 -0.04 6.42 -5.41
C ASN A 131 0.69 6.53 -4.06
N ALA A 132 1.45 5.49 -3.67
CA ALA A 132 2.26 5.51 -2.46
C ALA A 132 3.29 6.66 -2.48
N VAL A 133 4.02 6.81 -3.59
CA VAL A 133 4.99 7.91 -3.79
C VAL A 133 4.31 9.27 -3.61
N LYS A 134 3.17 9.52 -4.27
CA LYS A 134 2.42 10.78 -4.10
C LYS A 134 2.02 11.06 -2.66
N ILE A 135 1.60 10.04 -1.91
CA ILE A 135 1.25 10.18 -0.49
C ILE A 135 2.48 10.51 0.35
N TYR A 136 3.62 9.87 0.08
CA TYR A 136 4.87 10.16 0.77
C TYR A 136 5.40 11.57 0.50
N GLU A 137 5.35 12.04 -0.74
CA GLU A 137 5.71 13.42 -1.10
C GLU A 137 4.87 14.43 -0.33
N ASN A 138 3.55 14.22 -0.29
CA ASN A 138 2.63 15.06 0.47
C ASN A 138 2.93 15.04 1.98
N ALA A 139 3.33 13.89 2.53
CA ALA A 139 3.72 13.78 3.93
C ALA A 139 5.02 14.55 4.23
N LEU A 140 6.02 14.50 3.33
CA LEU A 140 7.26 15.27 3.46
C LEU A 140 7.01 16.78 3.41
N LEU A 141 6.14 17.25 2.51
CA LEU A 141 5.78 18.67 2.41
C LEU A 141 5.12 19.21 3.69
N LYS A 142 4.39 18.35 4.43
CA LYS A 142 3.74 18.73 5.69
C LYS A 142 4.69 18.62 6.89
N GLU A 143 5.63 17.68 6.86
CA GLU A 143 6.57 17.43 7.96
C GLU A 143 7.45 18.63 8.27
N ASP A 144 7.85 19.40 7.25
CA ASP A 144 8.64 20.61 7.40
C ASP A 144 7.97 21.62 8.37
N ASN A 145 6.66 21.51 8.63
CA ASN A 145 5.91 22.33 9.58
C ASN A 145 5.70 21.68 10.97
N GLU A 146 5.78 20.35 11.07
CA GLU A 146 5.41 19.60 12.30
C GLU A 146 6.61 19.08 13.10
N GLY A 147 7.82 19.05 12.51
CA GLY A 147 9.07 18.79 13.24
C GLY A 147 9.19 17.38 13.83
N LEU A 148 8.73 16.35 13.09
CA LEU A 148 8.76 14.94 13.53
C LEU A 148 10.17 14.34 13.53
N GLY A 149 11.13 15.02 12.89
CA GLY A 149 12.55 14.75 13.00
C GLY A 149 13.10 13.82 11.92
N GLU A 150 14.42 13.69 11.92
CA GLU A 150 15.18 13.03 10.85
C GLU A 150 14.78 11.56 10.63
N GLN A 151 14.44 10.84 11.69
CA GLN A 151 14.01 9.44 11.60
C GLN A 151 12.74 9.27 10.76
N PHE A 152 11.77 10.18 10.91
CA PHE A 152 10.53 10.13 10.16
C PHE A 152 10.77 10.44 8.67
N ARG A 153 11.52 11.52 8.38
CA ARG A 153 11.90 11.90 7.01
C ARG A 153 12.68 10.80 6.31
N GLY A 154 13.71 10.29 6.98
CA GLY A 154 14.54 9.20 6.49
C GLY A 154 13.73 7.95 6.18
N GLY A 155 12.76 7.60 7.05
CA GLY A 155 11.85 6.49 6.83
C GLY A 155 10.92 6.69 5.62
N ILE A 156 10.43 7.91 5.37
CA ILE A 156 9.63 8.19 4.17
C ILE A 156 10.48 8.04 2.91
N TYR A 157 11.66 8.67 2.86
CA TYR A 157 12.54 8.56 1.70
C TYR A 157 12.95 7.10 1.42
N HIS A 158 13.19 6.31 2.46
CA HIS A 158 13.49 4.88 2.29
C HIS A 158 12.32 4.12 1.68
N ASN A 159 11.09 4.38 2.14
CA ASN A 159 9.89 3.75 1.59
C ASN A 159 9.61 4.19 0.14
N MET A 160 9.85 5.46 -0.20
CA MET A 160 9.79 5.95 -1.58
C MET A 160 10.80 5.22 -2.46
N GLY A 161 12.05 5.07 -1.99
CA GLY A 161 13.08 4.32 -2.72
C GLY A 161 12.67 2.87 -3.00
N CYS A 162 12.05 2.20 -2.01
CA CYS A 162 11.51 0.86 -2.21
C CYS A 162 10.37 0.83 -3.24
N ALA A 163 9.47 1.83 -3.23
CA ALA A 163 8.39 1.93 -4.22
C ALA A 163 8.94 2.15 -5.64
N TYR A 164 9.94 3.02 -5.80
CA TYR A 164 10.61 3.26 -7.09
C TYR A 164 11.35 2.03 -7.61
N LEU A 165 11.99 1.23 -6.74
CA LEU A 165 12.57 -0.05 -7.15
C LEU A 165 11.54 -0.99 -7.77
N HIS A 166 10.34 -1.08 -7.19
CA HIS A 166 9.26 -1.89 -7.75
C HIS A 166 8.72 -1.36 -9.08
N LEU A 167 8.92 -0.08 -9.37
CA LEU A 167 8.61 0.56 -10.65
C LEU A 167 9.78 0.47 -11.64
N PHE A 168 10.88 -0.21 -11.29
CA PHE A 168 12.13 -0.26 -12.07
C PHE A 168 12.74 1.12 -12.36
N GLN A 169 12.42 2.11 -11.53
CA GLN A 169 12.93 3.48 -11.58
C GLN A 169 14.16 3.60 -10.68
N PHE A 170 15.28 3.04 -11.16
CA PHE A 170 16.48 2.84 -10.34
C PHE A 170 17.20 4.13 -9.97
N GLU A 171 17.17 5.14 -10.83
CA GLU A 171 17.80 6.44 -10.58
C GLU A 171 17.06 7.16 -9.45
N GLU A 172 15.73 7.26 -9.55
CA GLU A 172 14.85 7.86 -8.54
C GLU A 172 14.91 7.10 -7.21
N ALA A 173 14.98 5.75 -7.27
CA ALA A 173 15.19 4.92 -6.09
C ALA A 173 16.52 5.23 -5.41
N ALA A 174 17.62 5.34 -6.16
CA ALA A 174 18.93 5.66 -5.63
C ALA A 174 18.95 7.05 -4.99
N GLU A 175 18.35 8.06 -5.63
CA GLU A 175 18.22 9.40 -5.04
C GLU A 175 17.46 9.38 -3.70
N CYS A 176 16.35 8.64 -3.64
CA CYS A 176 15.57 8.49 -2.42
C CYS A 176 16.36 7.79 -1.32
N PHE A 177 17.06 6.70 -1.62
CA PHE A 177 17.89 6.01 -0.62
C PHE A 177 19.08 6.84 -0.18
N LEU A 178 19.67 7.65 -1.06
CA LEU A 178 20.76 8.55 -0.69
C LEU A 178 20.26 9.62 0.31
N LYS A 179 19.09 10.23 0.04
CA LYS A 179 18.43 11.13 1.00
C LYS A 179 18.10 10.43 2.31
N ALA A 180 17.55 9.22 2.25
CA ALA A 180 17.28 8.43 3.45
C ALA A 180 18.54 8.15 4.26
N TYR A 181 19.67 7.84 3.60
CA TYR A 181 20.94 7.57 4.26
C TYR A 181 21.52 8.80 4.94
N GLN A 182 21.29 10.00 4.39
CA GLN A 182 21.68 11.28 5.01
C GLN A 182 20.98 11.52 6.34
N PHE A 183 19.78 10.96 6.56
CA PHE A 183 19.06 11.08 7.83
C PHE A 183 19.27 9.89 8.77
N LEU A 184 19.31 8.67 8.23
CA LEU A 184 19.27 7.45 9.04
C LEU A 184 20.65 6.86 9.33
N HIS A 185 21.62 7.06 8.44
CA HIS A 185 23.00 6.55 8.55
C HIS A 185 23.12 5.04 8.83
N THR A 186 22.12 4.22 8.45
CA THR A 186 22.15 2.78 8.71
C THR A 186 22.78 2.00 7.57
N LYS A 187 23.43 0.88 7.90
CA LYS A 187 24.01 -0.05 6.91
C LYS A 187 22.95 -0.59 5.93
N GLN A 188 21.73 -0.79 6.40
CA GLN A 188 20.63 -1.29 5.57
C GLN A 188 20.27 -0.29 4.46
N VAL A 189 20.12 0.99 4.80
CA VAL A 189 19.77 2.03 3.81
C VAL A 189 20.91 2.20 2.80
N LEU A 190 22.17 2.17 3.26
CA LEU A 190 23.32 2.17 2.35
C LEU A 190 23.31 0.95 1.41
N SER A 191 22.96 -0.23 1.92
CA SER A 191 22.83 -1.44 1.07
C SER A 191 21.78 -1.27 -0.01
N HIS A 192 20.63 -0.68 0.32
CA HIS A 192 19.57 -0.43 -0.67
C HIS A 192 19.98 0.62 -1.71
N TYR A 193 20.67 1.69 -1.29
CA TYR A 193 21.24 2.68 -2.21
C TYR A 193 22.19 2.03 -3.21
N LEU A 194 23.18 1.28 -2.71
CA LEU A 194 24.17 0.61 -3.55
C LEU A 194 23.53 -0.43 -4.48
N MET A 195 22.50 -1.15 -4.01
CA MET A 195 21.73 -2.08 -4.84
C MET A 195 21.01 -1.35 -5.98
N ALA A 196 20.33 -0.22 -5.71
CA ALA A 196 19.70 0.59 -6.74
C ALA A 196 20.72 1.09 -7.78
N CYS A 197 21.88 1.59 -7.33
CA CYS A 197 22.97 1.97 -8.23
C CYS A 197 23.49 0.82 -9.08
N CYS A 198 23.66 -0.37 -8.48
CA CYS A 198 24.10 -1.55 -9.21
C CYS A 198 23.11 -1.97 -10.31
N MET A 199 21.81 -1.86 -10.05
CA MET A 199 20.76 -2.21 -11.00
C MET A 199 20.62 -1.16 -12.12
N GLY A 200 20.74 0.13 -11.79
CA GLY A 200 20.62 1.22 -12.76
C GLY A 200 21.85 1.43 -13.63
N ASN A 201 23.05 1.33 -13.04
CA ASN A 201 24.32 1.50 -13.76
C ASN A 201 25.42 0.58 -13.19
N PRO A 202 25.47 -0.69 -13.63
CA PRO A 202 26.44 -1.67 -13.15
C PRO A 202 27.90 -1.26 -13.37
N GLU A 203 28.19 -0.46 -14.40
CA GLU A 203 29.54 -0.03 -14.76
C GLU A 203 30.13 0.93 -13.71
N GLU A 204 29.31 1.85 -13.19
CA GLU A 204 29.72 2.81 -12.17
C GLU A 204 29.71 2.26 -10.75
N PHE A 205 29.12 1.08 -10.52
CA PHE A 205 28.90 0.50 -9.19
C PHE A 205 30.16 0.46 -8.33
N SER A 206 31.28 -0.03 -8.87
CA SER A 206 32.54 -0.11 -8.10
C SER A 206 33.04 1.27 -7.68
N GLY A 207 32.92 2.28 -8.56
CA GLY A 207 33.26 3.66 -8.25
C GLY A 207 32.37 4.24 -7.15
N ILE A 208 31.06 3.97 -7.20
CA ILE A 208 30.09 4.38 -6.18
C ILE A 208 30.40 3.74 -4.83
N CYS A 209 30.66 2.43 -4.79
CA CYS A 209 31.01 1.72 -3.57
C CYS A 209 32.26 2.31 -2.90
N ASN A 210 33.29 2.62 -3.69
CA ASN A 210 34.51 3.25 -3.17
C ASN A 210 34.22 4.65 -2.61
N ARG A 211 33.42 5.48 -3.31
CA ARG A 211 33.02 6.81 -2.84
C ARG A 211 32.23 6.77 -1.53
N MET A 212 31.37 5.76 -1.37
CA MET A 212 30.54 5.58 -0.17
C MET A 212 31.25 4.82 0.96
N GLY A 213 32.51 4.39 0.77
CA GLY A 213 33.25 3.63 1.77
C GLY A 213 32.70 2.23 2.04
N ALA A 214 32.04 1.61 1.05
CA ALA A 214 31.48 0.27 1.18
C ALA A 214 32.58 -0.80 1.23
N SER A 215 32.52 -1.70 2.20
CA SER A 215 33.49 -2.79 2.34
C SER A 215 33.40 -3.77 1.15
N PRO A 216 34.50 -4.48 0.81
CA PRO A 216 34.45 -5.52 -0.22
C PRO A 216 33.37 -6.59 0.03
N GLN A 217 33.21 -6.98 1.30
CA GLN A 217 32.14 -7.91 1.73
C GLN A 217 30.75 -7.41 1.36
N MET A 218 30.46 -6.13 1.61
CA MET A 218 29.15 -5.55 1.27
C MET A 218 28.91 -5.51 -0.25
N GLN A 219 29.96 -5.30 -1.04
CA GLN A 219 29.87 -5.32 -2.50
C GLN A 219 29.58 -6.73 -3.02
N GLU A 220 30.24 -7.75 -2.45
CA GLU A 220 29.99 -9.16 -2.75
C GLU A 220 28.58 -9.57 -2.36
N GLU A 221 28.13 -9.25 -1.14
CA GLU A 221 26.77 -9.54 -0.66
C GLU A 221 25.68 -8.96 -1.58
N ILE A 222 25.87 -7.73 -2.09
CA ILE A 222 24.91 -7.11 -3.02
C ILE A 222 24.88 -7.88 -4.34
N LYS A 223 26.05 -8.22 -4.90
CA LYS A 223 26.13 -8.97 -6.16
C LYS A 223 25.53 -10.37 -6.03
N GLU A 224 25.79 -11.05 -4.91
CA GLU A 224 25.22 -12.37 -4.63
C GLU A 224 23.69 -12.31 -4.52
N LYS A 225 23.14 -11.36 -3.75
CA LYS A 225 21.68 -11.18 -3.64
C LYS A 225 21.01 -10.92 -4.99
N LEU A 226 21.63 -10.09 -5.84
CA LEU A 226 21.11 -9.81 -7.18
C LEU A 226 21.18 -11.04 -8.08
N LYS A 227 22.24 -11.84 -7.98
CA LYS A 227 22.39 -13.10 -8.72
C LYS A 227 21.35 -14.13 -8.28
N GLU A 228 21.19 -14.34 -6.98
CA GLU A 228 20.18 -15.25 -6.42
C GLU A 228 18.77 -14.82 -6.83
N ALA A 229 18.46 -13.52 -6.76
CA ALA A 229 17.16 -13.01 -7.21
C ALA A 229 16.92 -13.31 -8.70
N GLY A 230 17.92 -13.15 -9.56
CA GLY A 230 17.83 -13.52 -10.98
C GLY A 230 17.62 -15.02 -11.22
N GLU A 231 18.28 -15.88 -10.44
CA GLU A 231 18.16 -17.34 -10.55
C GLU A 231 16.79 -17.87 -10.08
N THR A 232 16.11 -17.15 -9.18
CA THR A 232 14.76 -17.52 -8.71
C THR A 232 13.64 -17.19 -9.70
N VAL A 233 13.92 -16.44 -10.77
CA VAL A 233 12.94 -16.10 -11.80
C VAL A 233 12.97 -17.20 -12.88
N GLU A 234 11.92 -18.02 -12.94
CA GLU A 234 11.74 -18.97 -14.04
C GLU A 234 11.50 -18.20 -15.35
N GLU A 235 12.38 -18.39 -16.33
CA GLU A 235 12.17 -17.84 -17.67
C GLU A 235 10.91 -18.48 -18.29
N PRO A 236 9.91 -17.69 -18.69
CA PRO A 236 8.70 -18.23 -19.27
C PRO A 236 9.01 -18.95 -20.58
N GLN A 237 8.50 -20.17 -20.73
CA GLN A 237 8.63 -20.91 -21.99
C GLN A 237 7.91 -20.14 -23.12
N ASN A 238 8.42 -20.23 -24.36
CA ASN A 238 7.89 -19.47 -25.52
C ASN A 238 6.36 -19.56 -25.71
N GLN A 239 5.73 -20.66 -25.30
CA GLN A 239 4.27 -20.85 -25.42
C GLN A 239 3.45 -20.06 -24.38
N GLU A 240 4.07 -19.64 -23.28
CA GLU A 240 3.43 -18.90 -22.18
C GLU A 240 3.81 -17.42 -22.14
N LEU A 241 4.77 -17.01 -22.98
CA LEU A 241 5.30 -15.65 -23.01
C LEU A 241 4.19 -14.58 -23.19
N GLY A 242 3.21 -14.85 -24.06
CA GLY A 242 2.08 -13.94 -24.28
C GLY A 242 1.22 -13.74 -23.03
N LYS A 243 0.90 -14.83 -22.31
CA LYS A 243 0.11 -14.76 -21.06
C LYS A 243 0.89 -14.08 -19.94
N CYS A 244 2.18 -14.34 -19.87
CA CYS A 244 3.07 -13.71 -18.89
C CYS A 244 3.12 -12.19 -19.11
N LEU A 245 3.28 -11.76 -20.37
CA LEU A 245 3.28 -10.34 -20.74
C LEU A 245 1.94 -9.66 -20.43
N GLU A 246 0.81 -10.31 -20.73
CA GLU A 246 -0.52 -9.80 -20.35
C GLU A 246 -0.66 -9.61 -18.83
N GLY A 247 -0.12 -10.55 -18.05
CA GLY A 247 -0.05 -10.47 -16.59
C GLY A 247 0.74 -9.24 -16.12
N PHE A 248 1.94 -9.03 -16.67
CA PHE A 248 2.77 -7.88 -16.35
C PHE A 248 2.14 -6.55 -16.75
N ILE A 249 1.51 -6.48 -17.93
CA ILE A 249 0.76 -5.31 -18.39
C ILE A 249 -0.34 -4.98 -17.38
N LYS A 250 -1.12 -5.98 -16.96
CA LYS A 250 -2.19 -5.79 -15.97
C LYS A 250 -1.66 -5.31 -14.62
N GLU A 251 -0.55 -5.87 -14.14
CA GLU A 251 0.07 -5.46 -12.88
C GLU A 251 0.66 -4.04 -12.97
N TYR A 252 1.24 -3.68 -14.12
CA TYR A 252 1.72 -2.33 -14.39
C TYR A 252 0.58 -1.32 -14.38
N HIS A 253 -0.50 -1.56 -15.13
CA HIS A 253 -1.68 -0.71 -15.13
C HIS A 253 -2.28 -0.56 -13.73
N ARG A 254 -2.40 -1.66 -12.99
CA ARG A 254 -2.84 -1.63 -11.59
C ARG A 254 -1.93 -0.76 -10.73
N SER A 255 -0.62 -0.97 -10.76
CA SER A 255 0.33 -0.29 -9.86
C SER A 255 0.51 1.21 -10.17
N THR A 256 0.21 1.62 -11.39
CA THR A 256 0.42 3.00 -11.89
C THR A 256 -0.86 3.80 -12.08
N GLY A 257 -2.02 3.14 -12.16
CA GLY A 257 -3.33 3.77 -12.38
C GLY A 257 -3.60 4.21 -13.82
N PHE A 258 -2.86 3.67 -14.80
CA PHE A 258 -3.07 3.87 -16.24
C PHE A 258 -3.93 2.79 -16.87
#